data_AF-A0A813CJ63-F1
#
_entry.id   AF-A0A813CJ63-F1
#
_cell.length_a   1.000
_cell.length_b   1.000
_cell.length_c   1.000
_cell.angle_alpha   90.00
_cell.angle_beta   90.00
_cell.angle_gamma   90.00
#
_symmetry.space_group_name_H-M   'P 1'
#
loop_
_entity.id
_entity.type
_entity.pdbx_description
1 polymer ?
#
loop_
_entity_poly.entity_id
_entity_poly.type
_entity_poly.pdbx_seq_one_letter_code
_entity_poly.pdbx_strand_id
1 'polypeptide(L)'
;EFVHQSIVQWYGSIGAFNAYVQGPLRQELLKSSSFQMPFIYFLVILTPGQGSSLEELLGLLKAGAGAGATWQVVMSHILAHNVGLCIAVMFSLKFLFMQCERFAAPRQHFLLDCLTSVLIFLAFGLVTLLLAGLSLASAYFGIFTALAWAVVMLAAACMSFKGNSVAFSCGSRGL
;
A
#
# COMPACT_ATOMS: atom_id res chain seq x y z
N GLU A 1 37.71 17.55 -0.72
CA GLU A 1 38.11 18.81 -0.03
C GLU A 1 37.13 19.96 -0.23
N PHE A 2 36.77 20.30 -1.48
CA PHE A 2 35.85 21.42 -1.79
C PHE A 2 34.56 21.42 -0.94
N VAL A 3 33.81 20.31 -0.90
CA VAL A 3 32.57 20.19 -0.11
C VAL A 3 32.81 20.44 1.38
N HIS A 4 33.92 19.94 1.93
CA HIS A 4 34.25 20.09 3.35
C HIS A 4 34.61 21.54 3.69
N GLN A 5 35.35 22.23 2.82
CA GLN A 5 35.65 23.65 2.95
C GLN A 5 34.38 24.51 2.86
N SER A 6 33.47 24.21 1.93
CA SER A 6 32.18 24.89 1.83
C SER A 6 31.30 24.68 3.07
N ILE A 7 31.26 23.46 3.62
CA ILE A 7 30.54 23.17 4.86
C ILE A 7 31.12 23.99 6.02
N VAL A 8 32.45 24.03 6.18
CA VAL A 8 33.09 24.83 7.24
C VAL A 8 32.87 26.33 7.01
N GLN A 9 32.89 26.80 5.76
CA GLN A 9 32.65 28.21 5.43
C GLN A 9 31.21 28.65 5.73
N TRP A 10 30.22 27.80 5.45
CA TRP A 10 28.80 28.14 5.67
C TRP A 10 28.33 27.91 7.11
N TYR A 11 28.81 26.86 7.77
CA TYR A 11 28.34 26.44 9.10
C TYR A 11 29.37 26.69 10.21
N GLY A 12 30.55 27.20 9.89
CA GLY A 12 31.65 27.47 10.82
C GLY A 12 32.43 26.23 11.26
N SER A 13 31.79 25.06 11.33
CA SER A 13 32.44 23.79 11.65
C SER A 13 31.62 22.59 11.18
N ILE A 14 32.27 21.42 11.11
CA ILE A 14 31.62 20.14 10.82
C ILE A 14 30.63 19.77 11.94
N GLY A 15 30.96 20.09 13.20
CA GLY A 15 30.08 19.84 14.34
C GLY A 15 28.78 20.64 14.26
N ALA A 16 28.86 21.92 13.87
CA ALA A 16 27.69 22.78 13.67
C ALA A 16 26.84 22.31 12.49
N PHE A 17 27.46 21.86 11.40
CA PHE A 17 26.75 21.23 10.28
C PHE A 17 26.00 19.96 10.73
N ASN A 18 26.66 19.05 11.44
CA ASN A 18 26.01 17.83 11.95
C ASN A 18 24.83 18.16 12.88
N ALA A 19 24.99 19.13 13.79
CA ALA A 19 23.91 19.57 14.66
C ALA A 19 22.73 20.17 13.87
N TYR A 20 23.01 20.97 12.84
CA TYR A 20 21.99 21.54 11.95
C TYR A 20 21.24 20.46 11.15
N VAL A 21 21.98 19.50 10.56
CA VAL A 21 21.41 18.41 9.78
C VAL A 21 20.58 17.46 10.64
N GLN A 22 21.06 17.11 11.83
CA GLN A 22 20.36 16.19 12.74
C GLN A 22 19.18 16.84 13.48
N GLY A 23 19.19 18.17 13.64
CA GLY A 23 18.15 18.92 14.33
C GLY A 23 17.21 19.65 13.35
N PRO A 24 17.43 20.96 13.08
CA PRO A 24 16.55 21.79 12.26
C PRO A 24 16.17 21.18 10.91
N LEU A 25 17.16 20.73 10.12
CA LEU A 25 16.90 20.20 8.79
C LEU A 25 16.08 18.90 8.87
N ARG A 26 16.38 18.02 9.82
CA ARG A 26 15.58 16.81 10.06
C ARG A 26 14.15 17.18 10.42
N GLN A 27 13.91 18.20 11.24
CA GLN A 27 12.56 18.63 11.60
C GLN A 27 11.81 19.22 10.41
N GLU A 28 12.46 20.04 9.59
CA GLU A 28 11.89 20.57 8.36
C GLU A 28 11.56 19.45 7.37
N LEU A 29 12.48 18.51 7.20
CA LEU A 29 12.27 17.32 6.36
C LEU A 29 11.15 16.46 6.90
N LEU A 30 11.05 16.20 8.21
CA LEU A 30 9.94 15.44 8.78
C LEU A 30 8.60 16.17 8.67
N LYS A 31 8.60 17.50 8.74
CA LYS A 31 7.41 18.34 8.59
C LYS A 31 6.93 18.38 7.13
N SER A 32 7.85 18.30 6.17
CA SER A 32 7.55 18.28 4.73
C SER A 32 7.38 16.85 4.19
N SER A 33 8.00 15.86 4.82
CA SER A 33 7.84 14.44 4.56
C SER A 33 6.66 13.91 5.38
N SER A 34 5.46 14.39 5.10
CA SER A 34 4.33 13.47 5.24
C SER A 34 4.63 12.35 4.25
N PHE A 35 5.05 11.18 4.71
CA PHE A 35 5.39 10.03 3.88
C PHE A 35 4.09 9.47 3.28
N GLN A 36 3.47 10.27 2.41
CA GLN A 36 2.31 9.89 1.63
C GLN A 36 2.88 9.37 0.33
N MET A 37 3.03 8.05 0.25
CA MET A 37 3.40 7.41 -1.02
C MET A 37 2.44 7.92 -2.10
N PRO A 38 2.94 8.59 -3.16
CA PRO A 38 2.07 9.15 -4.17
C PRO A 38 1.16 8.07 -4.76
N PHE A 39 -0.13 8.40 -4.97
CA PHE A 39 -1.14 7.46 -5.46
C PHE A 39 -0.70 6.70 -6.73
N ILE A 40 0.09 7.35 -7.58
CA ILE A 40 0.63 6.75 -8.81
C ILE A 40 1.48 5.51 -8.55
N TYR A 41 2.23 5.43 -7.45
CA TYR A 41 3.00 4.23 -7.11
C TYR A 41 2.10 3.05 -6.77
N PHE A 42 0.95 3.29 -6.11
CA PHE A 42 -0.03 2.23 -5.90
C PHE A 42 -0.57 1.70 -7.23
N LEU A 43 -0.88 2.59 -8.19
CA LEU A 43 -1.34 2.17 -9.52
C LEU A 43 -0.30 1.32 -10.25
N VAL A 44 0.98 1.69 -10.17
CA VAL A 44 2.08 0.91 -10.77
C VAL A 44 2.17 -0.49 -10.14
N ILE A 45 2.07 -0.59 -8.81
CA ILE A 45 2.10 -1.89 -8.11
C ILE A 45 0.91 -2.78 -8.50
N LEU A 46 -0.27 -2.19 -8.78
CA LEU A 46 -1.47 -2.93 -9.18
C LEU A 46 -1.43 -3.41 -10.63
N THR A 47 -0.57 -2.82 -11.47
CA THR A 47 -0.58 -3.05 -12.93
C THR A 47 -0.44 -4.52 -13.31
N PRO A 48 0.47 -5.33 -12.72
CA PRO A 48 0.58 -6.75 -13.07
C PRO A 48 -0.67 -7.57 -12.70
N GLY A 49 -1.27 -7.25 -11.55
CA GLY A 49 -2.51 -7.88 -11.12
C GLY A 49 -3.67 -7.57 -12.06
N GLN A 50 -3.80 -6.31 -12.47
CA GLN A 50 -4.83 -5.90 -13.44
C GLN A 50 -4.59 -6.48 -14.83
N GLY A 51 -3.34 -6.59 -15.27
CA GLY A 51 -3.00 -7.31 -16.51
C GLY A 51 -3.55 -8.74 -16.49
N SER A 52 -3.29 -9.46 -15.39
CA SER A 52 -3.79 -10.83 -15.21
C SER A 52 -5.32 -10.90 -15.18
N SER A 53 -6.00 -9.98 -14.49
CA SER A 53 -7.47 -9.91 -14.46
C SER A 53 -8.08 -9.62 -15.83
N LEU A 54 -7.44 -8.79 -16.64
CA LEU A 54 -7.89 -8.48 -18.00
C LEU A 54 -7.69 -9.68 -18.95
N GLU A 55 -6.60 -10.42 -18.80
CA GLU A 55 -6.39 -11.66 -19.55
C GLU A 55 -7.46 -12.72 -19.23
N GLU A 56 -7.79 -12.90 -17.96
CA GLU A 56 -8.87 -13.80 -17.53
C GLU A 56 -10.22 -13.37 -18.11
N LEU A 57 -10.52 -12.07 -18.07
CA LEU A 57 -11.73 -11.50 -18.68
C LEU A 57 -11.80 -11.76 -20.19
N LEU A 58 -10.68 -11.60 -20.90
CA LEU A 58 -10.60 -11.93 -22.34
C LEU A 58 -10.82 -13.42 -22.57
N GLY A 59 -10.31 -14.28 -21.69
CA GLY A 59 -10.58 -15.72 -21.70
C GLY A 59 -12.06 -16.04 -21.55
N LEU A 60 -12.74 -15.41 -20.58
CA LEU A 60 -14.18 -15.55 -20.36
C LEU A 60 -15.00 -15.07 -21.57
N LEU A 61 -14.62 -13.93 -22.17
CA LEU A 61 -15.29 -13.41 -23.36
C LEU A 61 -15.13 -14.35 -24.56
N LYS A 62 -13.94 -14.92 -24.77
CA LYS A 62 -13.67 -15.89 -25.83
C LYS A 62 -14.41 -17.21 -25.60
N ALA A 63 -14.45 -17.72 -24.37
CA ALA A 63 -15.19 -18.92 -24.02
C ALA A 63 -16.72 -18.71 -24.14
N GLY A 64 -17.19 -17.52 -23.75
CA GLY A 64 -18.60 -17.14 -23.79
C GLY A 64 -19.19 -17.03 -25.19
N ALA A 65 -18.37 -16.73 -26.20
CA ALA A 65 -18.79 -16.66 -27.60
C ALA A 65 -19.40 -17.97 -28.15
N GLY A 66 -19.10 -19.12 -27.53
CA GLY A 66 -19.68 -20.42 -27.91
C GLY A 66 -20.73 -20.99 -26.93
N ALA A 67 -20.77 -20.52 -25.68
CA ALA A 67 -21.51 -21.18 -24.59
C ALA A 67 -22.62 -20.33 -23.95
N GLY A 68 -22.91 -19.14 -24.49
CA GLY A 68 -23.96 -18.28 -23.96
C GLY A 68 -23.62 -17.70 -22.58
N ALA A 69 -22.34 -17.43 -22.31
CA ALA A 69 -21.94 -16.75 -21.07
C ALA A 69 -22.74 -15.46 -20.94
N THR A 70 -23.57 -15.39 -19.91
CA THR A 70 -24.45 -14.25 -19.72
C THR A 70 -23.60 -13.03 -19.39
N TRP A 71 -23.94 -11.89 -20.00
CA TRP A 71 -23.33 -10.58 -19.70
C TRP A 71 -23.20 -10.32 -18.19
N GLN A 72 -24.10 -10.89 -17.39
CA GLN A 72 -24.07 -10.87 -15.93
C GLN A 72 -22.78 -11.44 -15.34
N VAL A 73 -22.23 -12.54 -15.87
CA VAL A 73 -20.98 -13.14 -15.40
C VAL A 73 -19.81 -12.19 -15.67
N VAL A 74 -19.73 -11.66 -16.88
CA VAL A 74 -18.70 -10.68 -17.28
C VAL A 74 -18.73 -9.45 -16.38
N MET A 75 -19.93 -8.89 -16.14
CA MET A 75 -20.11 -7.75 -15.25
C MET A 75 -19.77 -8.07 -13.80
N SER A 76 -20.16 -9.24 -13.30
CA SER A 76 -19.82 -9.67 -11.94
C SER A 76 -18.30 -9.79 -11.76
N HIS A 77 -17.58 -10.29 -12.77
CA HIS A 77 -16.12 -10.43 -12.73
C HIS A 77 -15.41 -9.08 -12.79
N ILE A 78 -15.89 -8.15 -13.62
CA ILE A 78 -15.36 -6.77 -13.65
C ILE A 78 -15.57 -6.08 -12.29
N LEU A 79 -16.78 -6.13 -11.73
CA LEU A 79 -17.09 -5.48 -10.46
C LEU A 79 -16.33 -6.10 -9.29
N ALA A 80 -16.36 -7.42 -9.16
CA ALA A 80 -15.74 -8.10 -8.03
C ALA A 80 -14.21 -8.09 -8.11
N HIS A 81 -13.66 -8.42 -9.29
CA HIS A 81 -12.25 -8.71 -9.48
C HIS A 81 -11.46 -7.51 -9.97
N ASN A 82 -11.95 -6.77 -10.98
CA ASN A 82 -11.19 -5.61 -11.45
C ASN A 82 -11.34 -4.41 -10.51
N VAL A 83 -12.56 -4.12 -10.05
CA VAL A 83 -12.80 -2.98 -9.14
C VAL A 83 -12.59 -3.37 -7.68
N GLY A 84 -13.32 -4.37 -7.19
CA GLY A 84 -13.32 -4.75 -5.78
C GLY A 84 -11.95 -5.20 -5.29
N LEU A 85 -11.31 -6.15 -5.97
CA LEU A 85 -9.98 -6.64 -5.57
C LEU A 85 -8.90 -5.57 -5.72
N CYS A 86 -8.95 -4.70 -6.75
CA CYS A 86 -8.03 -3.56 -6.84
C CYS A 86 -8.04 -2.71 -5.58
N ILE A 87 -9.24 -2.27 -5.18
CA ILE A 87 -9.42 -1.40 -4.03
C ILE A 87 -9.00 -2.15 -2.74
N ALA A 88 -9.32 -3.44 -2.65
CA ALA A 88 -8.92 -4.29 -1.54
C ALA A 88 -7.39 -4.42 -1.42
N VAL A 89 -6.69 -4.59 -2.55
CA VAL A 89 -5.22 -4.66 -2.59
C VAL A 89 -4.62 -3.31 -2.20
N MET A 90 -5.15 -2.20 -2.69
CA MET A 90 -4.71 -0.85 -2.27
C MET A 90 -4.84 -0.66 -0.76
N PHE A 91 -5.97 -1.06 -0.18
CA PHE A 91 -6.19 -1.03 1.25
C PHE A 91 -5.17 -1.90 2.00
N SER A 92 -4.90 -3.11 1.52
CA SER A 92 -3.92 -4.03 2.12
C SER A 92 -2.49 -3.51 2.04
N LEU A 93 -2.08 -2.89 0.92
CA LEU A 93 -0.77 -2.29 0.74
C LEU A 93 -0.56 -1.12 1.69
N LYS A 94 -1.59 -0.28 1.85
CA LYS A 94 -1.54 0.81 2.82
C LYS A 94 -1.38 0.28 4.24
N PHE A 95 -2.13 -0.75 4.61
CA PHE A 95 -1.97 -1.40 5.91
C PHE A 95 -0.56 -1.97 6.10
N LEU A 96 -0.01 -2.63 5.07
CA LEU A 96 1.36 -3.12 5.06
C LEU A 96 2.36 -1.99 5.34
N PHE A 97 2.27 -0.87 4.62
CA PHE A 97 3.16 0.28 4.86
C PHE A 97 3.04 0.83 6.28
N MET A 98 1.82 0.93 6.82
CA MET A 98 1.62 1.37 8.21
C MET A 98 2.27 0.42 9.22
N GLN A 99 2.23 -0.90 8.99
CA GLN A 99 2.94 -1.86 9.85
C GLN A 99 4.45 -1.73 9.68
N CYS A 100 4.95 -1.61 8.46
CA CYS A 100 6.37 -1.41 8.19
C CYS A 100 6.90 -0.17 8.91
N GLU A 101 6.20 0.97 8.83
CA GLU A 101 6.59 2.19 9.55
C GLU A 101 6.54 2.00 11.07
N ARG A 102 5.48 1.38 11.60
CA ARG A 102 5.33 1.11 13.03
C ARG A 102 6.46 0.24 13.58
N PHE A 103 6.99 -0.67 12.76
CA PHE A 103 8.05 -1.60 13.14
C PHE A 103 9.43 -1.24 12.55
N ALA A 104 9.57 -0.07 11.91
CA ALA A 104 10.83 0.37 11.30
C ALA A 104 11.89 0.80 12.32
N ALA A 105 11.53 0.98 13.60
CA ALA A 105 12.48 1.37 14.63
C ALA A 105 13.55 0.28 14.80
N PRO A 106 14.85 0.62 14.71
CA PRO A 106 15.92 -0.36 14.80
C PRO A 106 15.89 -1.05 16.17
N ARG A 107 15.86 -2.39 16.18
CA ARG A 107 15.98 -3.17 17.41
C ARG A 107 17.42 -3.63 17.58
N GLN A 108 17.77 -4.02 18.80
CA GLN A 108 19.12 -4.50 19.12
C GLN A 108 19.44 -5.88 18.52
N HIS A 109 18.45 -6.62 18.01
CA HIS A 109 18.62 -8.00 17.53
C HIS A 109 18.15 -8.18 16.08
N PHE A 110 19.11 -8.42 15.18
CA PHE A 110 18.88 -8.64 13.74
C PHE A 110 17.85 -9.75 13.44
N LEU A 111 17.90 -10.88 14.17
CA LEU A 111 16.98 -12.00 13.95
C LEU A 111 15.52 -11.64 14.23
N LEU A 112 15.26 -10.81 15.23
CA LEU A 112 13.90 -10.36 15.56
C LEU A 112 13.34 -9.42 14.49
N ASP A 113 14.18 -8.57 13.91
CA ASP A 113 13.78 -7.67 12.82
C ASP A 113 13.47 -8.47 11.56
N CYS A 114 14.32 -9.43 11.21
CA CYS A 114 14.07 -10.35 10.09
C CYS A 114 12.76 -11.13 10.28
N LEU A 115 12.56 -11.72 11.47
CA LEU A 115 11.32 -12.46 11.78
C LEU A 115 10.09 -11.55 11.69
N THR A 116 10.18 -10.31 12.16
CA THR A 116 9.08 -9.35 12.10
C THR A 116 8.72 -8.99 10.66
N SER A 117 9.71 -8.71 9.80
CA SER A 117 9.49 -8.46 8.38
C SER A 117 8.84 -9.65 7.67
N VAL A 118 9.29 -10.87 7.97
CA VAL A 118 8.70 -12.10 7.42
C VAL A 118 7.25 -12.27 7.88
N LEU A 119 6.96 -12.05 9.17
CA LEU A 119 5.60 -12.15 9.70
C LEU A 119 4.66 -11.11 9.09
N ILE A 120 5.11 -9.88 8.91
CA ILE A 120 4.35 -8.81 8.24
C ILE A 120 4.04 -9.23 6.79
N PHE A 121 5.03 -9.75 6.08
CA PHE A 121 4.86 -10.21 4.70
C PHE A 121 3.89 -11.40 4.58
N LEU A 122 4.00 -12.39 5.47
CA LEU A 122 3.08 -13.53 5.52
C LEU A 122 1.65 -13.10 5.85
N ALA A 123 1.49 -12.21 6.83
CA ALA A 123 0.18 -11.66 7.18
C ALA A 123 -0.45 -10.91 6.00
N PHE A 124 0.34 -10.09 5.30
CA PHE A 124 -0.10 -9.41 4.08
C PHE A 124 -0.53 -10.43 3.01
N GLY A 125 0.31 -11.43 2.71
CA GLY A 125 -0.01 -12.46 1.73
C GLY A 125 -1.29 -13.24 2.05
N LEU A 126 -1.48 -13.62 3.32
CA LEU A 126 -2.71 -14.28 3.78
C LEU A 126 -3.94 -13.40 3.58
N VAL A 127 -3.86 -12.12 3.96
CA VAL A 127 -4.96 -11.16 3.75
C VAL A 127 -5.27 -11.00 2.27
N THR A 128 -4.26 -10.84 1.42
CA THR A 128 -4.45 -10.72 -0.04
C THR A 128 -5.09 -11.96 -0.64
N LEU A 129 -4.67 -13.16 -0.24
CA LEU A 129 -5.27 -14.43 -0.68
C LEU A 129 -6.74 -14.54 -0.27
N LEU A 130 -7.07 -14.17 0.98
CA LEU A 130 -8.44 -14.17 1.46
C LEU A 130 -9.32 -13.18 0.68
N LEU A 131 -8.82 -11.96 0.44
CA LEU A 131 -9.53 -10.95 -0.34
C LEU A 131 -9.74 -11.39 -1.80
N ALA A 132 -8.76 -12.05 -2.40
CA ALA A 132 -8.88 -12.63 -3.74
C ALA A 132 -9.92 -13.75 -3.79
N GLY A 133 -9.91 -14.66 -2.80
CA GLY A 133 -10.93 -15.71 -2.67
C GLY A 133 -12.34 -15.16 -2.49
N LEU A 134 -12.51 -14.13 -1.65
CA LEU A 134 -13.80 -13.44 -1.45
C LEU A 134 -14.27 -12.73 -2.71
N SER A 135 -13.35 -12.06 -3.43
CA SER A 135 -13.64 -11.44 -4.72
C SER A 135 -14.15 -12.48 -5.72
N LEU A 136 -13.45 -13.59 -5.87
CA LEU A 136 -13.85 -14.67 -6.77
C LEU A 136 -15.22 -15.27 -6.37
N ALA A 137 -15.42 -15.58 -5.09
CA ALA A 137 -16.70 -16.05 -4.57
C ALA A 137 -17.84 -15.06 -4.86
N SER A 138 -17.60 -13.76 -4.65
CA SER A 138 -18.60 -12.72 -4.90
C SER A 138 -18.99 -12.59 -6.38
N ALA A 139 -18.07 -12.89 -7.30
CA ALA A 139 -18.36 -12.98 -8.73
C ALA A 139 -19.27 -14.18 -9.05
N TYR A 140 -19.00 -15.35 -8.45
CA TYR A 140 -19.80 -16.56 -8.66
C TYR A 140 -21.25 -16.47 -8.13
N PHE A 141 -21.48 -15.75 -7.03
CA PHE A 141 -22.83 -15.58 -6.47
C PHE A 141 -23.71 -14.57 -7.23
N GLY A 142 -23.13 -13.84 -8.20
CA GLY A 142 -23.85 -12.97 -9.12
C GLY A 142 -23.49 -11.48 -9.03
N ILE A 143 -24.18 -10.67 -9.82
CA ILE A 143 -23.84 -9.25 -9.98
C ILE A 143 -24.09 -8.42 -8.72
N PHE A 144 -25.14 -8.72 -7.95
CA PHE A 144 -25.48 -7.98 -6.74
C PHE A 144 -24.46 -8.20 -5.61
N THR A 145 -23.96 -9.43 -5.46
CA THR A 145 -22.89 -9.75 -4.50
C THR A 145 -21.58 -9.11 -4.90
N ALA A 146 -21.23 -9.11 -6.19
CA ALA A 146 -20.06 -8.41 -6.73
C ALA A 146 -20.14 -6.89 -6.51
N LEU A 147 -21.32 -6.30 -6.72
CA LEU A 147 -21.56 -4.87 -6.46
C LEU A 147 -21.43 -4.54 -4.96
N ALA A 148 -22.04 -5.34 -4.09
CA ALA A 148 -21.95 -5.16 -2.64
C ALA A 148 -20.49 -5.24 -2.18
N TRP A 149 -19.72 -6.22 -2.68
CA TRP A 149 -18.29 -6.34 -2.42
C TRP A 149 -17.51 -5.08 -2.83
N ALA A 150 -17.72 -4.58 -4.05
CA ALA A 150 -17.06 -3.37 -4.54
C ALA A 150 -17.38 -2.15 -3.67
N VAL A 151 -18.65 -1.99 -3.25
CA VAL A 151 -19.08 -0.89 -2.36
C VAL A 151 -18.43 -1.00 -0.99
N VAL A 152 -18.37 -2.19 -0.39
CA VAL A 152 -17.72 -2.41 0.91
C VAL A 152 -16.24 -2.09 0.86
N MET A 153 -15.53 -2.55 -0.19
CA MET A 153 -14.11 -2.24 -0.37
C MET A 153 -13.88 -0.74 -0.61
N LEU A 154 -14.74 -0.08 -1.40
CA LEU A 154 -14.68 1.36 -1.61
C LEU A 154 -14.88 2.13 -0.30
N ALA A 155 -15.86 1.74 0.51
CA ALA A 155 -16.08 2.34 1.82
C ALA A 155 -14.87 2.14 2.75
N ALA A 156 -14.30 0.92 2.79
CA ALA A 156 -13.10 0.62 3.57
C ALA A 156 -11.89 1.47 3.13
N ALA A 157 -11.67 1.62 1.83
CA ALA A 157 -10.63 2.49 1.29
C ALA A 157 -10.87 3.95 1.69
N CYS A 158 -12.08 4.48 1.49
CA CYS A 158 -12.43 5.85 1.88
C CYS A 158 -12.21 6.12 3.38
N MET A 159 -12.61 5.18 4.25
CA MET A 159 -12.37 5.28 5.69
C MET A 159 -10.87 5.26 6.01
N SER A 160 -10.11 4.39 5.35
CA SER A 160 -8.66 4.34 5.51
C SER A 160 -8.01 5.66 5.10
N PHE A 161 -8.35 6.23 3.93
CA PHE A 161 -7.75 7.47 3.44
C PHE A 161 -8.12 8.70 4.29
N LYS A 162 -9.34 8.77 4.83
CA LYS A 162 -9.74 9.86 5.75
C LYS A 162 -8.98 9.84 7.07
N GLY A 163 -8.60 8.66 7.58
CA GLY A 163 -7.90 8.50 8.86
C GLY A 163 -6.43 8.95 8.86
N ASN A 164 -5.83 9.22 7.70
CA ASN A 164 -4.39 9.50 7.61
C ASN A 164 -3.97 10.93 7.95
N SER A 165 -4.89 11.79 8.38
CA SER A 165 -4.54 13.08 9.03
C SER A 165 -4.05 12.90 10.47
N VAL A 166 -3.94 11.67 10.99
CA VAL A 166 -3.28 11.42 12.27
C VAL A 166 -1.79 11.68 12.08
N ALA A 167 -1.38 12.90 12.42
CA ALA A 167 0.00 13.28 12.58
C ALA A 167 0.66 12.26 13.52
N PHE A 168 1.48 11.37 12.94
CA PHE A 168 2.33 10.50 13.72
C PHE A 168 3.38 11.39 14.36
N SER A 169 3.06 11.87 15.55
CA SER A 169 4.05 12.38 16.49
C SER A 169 5.00 11.21 16.74
N CYS A 170 6.09 11.18 16.00
CA CYS A 170 7.28 10.42 16.35
C CYS A 170 7.85 11.10 17.61
N GLY A 171 7.08 11.03 18.70
CA GLY A 171 7.44 11.54 20.00
C GLY A 171 8.62 10.74 20.46
N SER A 172 9.79 11.38 20.45
CA SER A 172 10.68 11.52 21.61
C SER A 172 10.62 10.41 22.67
N ARG A 173 10.62 9.14 22.28
CA ARG A 173 10.92 8.06 23.22
C ARG A 173 12.41 8.18 23.46
N GLY A 174 12.70 8.77 24.63
CA GLY A 174 13.99 9.29 25.04
C GLY A 174 15.15 8.37 24.71
N LEU A 175 16.17 8.99 24.12
CA LEU A 175 17.54 8.76 24.57
C LEU A 175 17.70 9.41 25.95
#